data_AF-A0A227IYY1-F1
#
_entry.id   AF-A0A227IYY1-F1
#
_cell.length_a   1.000
_cell.length_b   1.000
_cell.length_c   1.000
_cell.angle_alpha   90.00
_cell.angle_beta   90.00
_cell.angle_gamma   90.00
#
_symmetry.space_group_name_H-M   'P 1'
#
loop_
_entity.id
_entity.type
_entity.pdbx_description
1 polymer ?
#
loop_
_entity_poly.entity_id
_entity_poly.type
_entity_poly.pdbx_seq_one_letter_code
_entity_poly.pdbx_strand_id
1 'polypeptide(L)'
;SLHTEMEAVIPELDILYMTRVQKERFDESEYAHIKSAYILTAALLKGARENLKVLHPLPRVDEITTDVDKTPHAYYFQQAQNGVYA
;
A
#
# COMPACT_ATOMS: atom_id res chain seq x y z
N SER A 1 1.77 15.99 -9.30
CA SER A 1 0.33 15.88 -9.62
C SER A 1 -0.40 15.27 -8.44
N LEU A 2 -1.71 15.48 -8.33
CA LEU A 2 -2.56 14.78 -7.36
C LEU A 2 -3.42 13.77 -8.11
N HIS A 3 -3.63 12.59 -7.53
CA HIS A 3 -4.37 11.48 -8.13
C HIS A 3 -5.37 10.93 -7.12
N THR A 4 -6.55 10.52 -7.60
CA THR A 4 -7.61 9.91 -6.77
C THR A 4 -7.61 8.38 -6.86
N GLU A 5 -7.12 7.82 -7.97
CA GLU A 5 -7.08 6.38 -8.23
C GLU A 5 -5.65 5.88 -8.27
N MET A 6 -5.35 4.84 -7.49
CA MET A 6 -4.03 4.23 -7.42
C MET A 6 -3.67 3.48 -8.72
N GLU A 7 -4.67 2.85 -9.34
CA GLU A 7 -4.56 2.12 -10.62
C GLU A 7 -3.94 2.95 -11.73
N ALA A 8 -4.30 4.24 -11.79
CA ALA A 8 -3.86 5.15 -12.83
C ALA A 8 -2.37 5.49 -12.74
N VAL A 9 -1.75 5.33 -11.56
CA VAL A 9 -0.36 5.73 -11.33
C VAL A 9 0.58 4.54 -11.16
N ILE A 10 0.11 3.38 -10.69
CA ILE A 10 0.93 2.17 -10.44
C ILE A 10 1.90 1.83 -11.59
N PRO A 11 1.52 1.88 -12.88
CA PRO A 11 2.44 1.54 -13.98
C PRO A 11 3.67 2.44 -14.10
N GLU A 12 3.64 3.61 -13.46
CA GLU A 12 4.71 4.61 -13.52
C GLU A 12 5.57 4.67 -12.25
N LEU A 13 5.17 3.98 -11.18
CA LEU A 13 5.82 4.06 -9.89
C LEU A 13 7.03 3.10 -9.80
N ASP A 14 8.09 3.58 -9.15
CA ASP A 14 9.20 2.74 -8.67
C ASP A 14 9.03 2.40 -7.18
N ILE A 15 8.36 3.26 -6.41
CA ILE A 15 8.04 3.06 -5.00
C ILE A 15 6.57 3.42 -4.75
N LEU A 16 5.84 2.51 -4.10
CA LEU A 16 4.51 2.77 -3.56
C LEU A 16 4.60 2.74 -2.04
N TYR A 17 4.54 3.90 -1.40
CA TYR A 17 4.59 4.03 0.05
C TYR A 17 3.16 4.15 0.62
N MET A 18 2.68 3.09 1.24
CA MET A 18 1.35 3.05 1.84
C MET A 18 1.39 3.40 3.33
N THR A 19 0.28 3.92 3.84
CA THR A 19 0.10 4.27 5.25
C THR A 19 -1.16 3.63 5.80
N ARG A 20 -1.17 3.42 7.12
CA ARG A 20 -2.34 2.92 7.83
C ARG A 20 -3.44 3.98 7.83
N VAL A 21 -4.66 3.59 7.48
CA VAL A 21 -5.86 4.41 7.68
C VAL A 21 -6.17 4.48 9.18
N GLN A 22 -6.02 5.65 9.77
CA GLN A 22 -6.19 5.88 11.21
C GLN A 22 -7.66 6.13 11.54
N LYS A 23 -8.41 5.05 11.85
CA LYS A 23 -9.85 5.10 12.19
C LYS A 23 -10.17 6.16 13.25
N GLU A 24 -9.27 6.36 14.20
CA GLU A 24 -9.41 7.33 15.30
C GLU A 24 -9.45 8.80 14.86
N ARG A 25 -9.19 9.11 13.58
CA ARG A 25 -9.19 10.47 13.02
C ARG A 25 -10.41 10.81 12.18
N PHE A 26 -11.32 9.86 11.96
CA PHE A 26 -12.44 10.01 11.03
C PHE A 26 -13.74 9.56 11.69
N ASP A 27 -14.87 10.09 11.20
CA ASP A 27 -16.15 9.47 11.50
C ASP A 27 -16.30 8.12 10.78
N GLU A 28 -17.33 7.35 11.16
CA GLU A 28 -17.52 5.99 10.65
C GLU A 28 -17.77 5.94 9.13
N SER A 29 -18.41 6.98 8.57
CA SER A 29 -18.75 7.06 7.15
C SER A 29 -17.54 7.45 6.29
N GLU A 30 -16.78 8.45 6.73
CA GLU A 30 -15.52 8.86 6.11
C GLU A 30 -14.49 7.74 6.16
N TYR A 31 -14.38 7.06 7.30
CA TYR A 31 -13.50 5.91 7.46
C TYR A 31 -13.86 4.78 6.49
N ALA A 32 -15.14 4.43 6.37
CA ALA A 32 -15.58 3.38 5.46
C ALA A 32 -15.26 3.73 3.99
N HIS A 33 -15.46 5.01 3.62
CA HIS A 33 -15.14 5.49 2.27
C HIS A 33 -13.63 5.40 1.97
N ILE A 34 -12.79 6.00 2.83
CA ILE A 34 -11.32 6.00 2.67
C ILE A 34 -10.79 4.56 2.67
N LYS A 35 -11.26 3.73 3.60
CA LYS A 35 -10.86 2.33 3.71
C LYS A 35 -11.14 1.58 2.41
N SER A 36 -12.30 1.81 1.77
CA SER A 36 -12.66 1.12 0.53
C SER A 36 -11.87 1.60 -0.70
N ALA A 37 -11.48 2.87 -0.73
CA ALA A 37 -10.80 3.49 -1.89
C ALA A 37 -9.32 3.12 -2.02
N TYR A 38 -8.64 2.81 -0.90
CA TYR A 38 -7.18 2.64 -0.88
C TYR A 38 -6.73 1.23 -0.44
N ILE A 39 -7.43 0.19 -0.90
CA ILE A 39 -7.04 -1.21 -0.68
C ILE A 39 -6.12 -1.67 -1.80
N LEU A 40 -4.86 -1.96 -1.48
CA LEU A 40 -3.93 -2.57 -2.42
C LEU A 40 -4.12 -4.08 -2.48
N THR A 41 -4.42 -4.60 -3.68
CA THR A 41 -4.52 -6.03 -3.98
C THR A 41 -3.46 -6.47 -4.98
N ALA A 42 -3.15 -7.78 -5.04
CA ALA A 42 -2.20 -8.29 -6.03
C ALA A 42 -2.68 -8.06 -7.48
N ALA A 43 -4.00 -7.96 -7.69
CA ALA A 43 -4.57 -7.66 -9.01
C ALA A 43 -4.16 -6.27 -9.53
N LEU A 44 -4.09 -5.27 -8.65
CA LEU A 44 -3.68 -3.90 -8.98
C LEU A 44 -2.21 -3.82 -9.42
N LEU A 45 -1.39 -4.77 -8.98
CA LEU A 45 0.03 -4.83 -9.30
C LEU A 45 0.33 -5.50 -10.64
N LYS A 46 -0.66 -6.04 -11.36
CA LYS A 46 -0.42 -6.71 -12.66
C LYS A 46 0.20 -5.82 -13.73
N GLY A 47 -0.03 -4.51 -13.66
CA GLY A 47 0.56 -3.51 -14.57
C GLY A 47 1.73 -2.73 -13.97
N ALA A 48 2.19 -3.12 -12.77
CA ALA A 48 3.31 -2.45 -12.11
C ALA A 48 4.62 -2.72 -12.84
N ARG A 49 5.57 -1.79 -12.71
CA ARG A 49 6.94 -2.04 -13.14
C ARG A 49 7.55 -3.18 -12.32
N GLU A 50 8.40 -3.99 -12.95
CA GLU A 50 9.08 -5.11 -12.28
C GLU A 50 9.90 -4.66 -11.05
N ASN A 51 10.47 -3.45 -11.09
CA ASN A 51 11.26 -2.87 -10.02
C ASN A 51 10.42 -2.18 -8.92
N LEU A 52 9.09 -2.08 -9.06
CA LEU A 52 8.24 -1.46 -8.05
C LEU A 52 8.40 -2.16 -6.70
N LYS A 53 8.63 -1.38 -5.63
CA LYS A 53 8.57 -1.85 -4.24
C LYS A 53 7.45 -1.17 -3.46
N VAL A 54 6.67 -1.99 -2.76
CA VAL A 54 5.61 -1.56 -1.84
C VAL A 54 6.20 -1.46 -0.44
N LEU A 55 6.18 -0.26 0.11
CA LEU A 55 6.63 0.08 1.46
C LEU A 55 5.43 0.38 2.34
N HIS A 56 5.55 0.04 3.62
CA HIS A 56 4.52 0.30 4.61
C HIS A 56 5.16 0.32 6.00
N PRO A 57 4.90 1.35 6.84
CA PRO A 57 5.55 1.48 8.15
C PRO A 57 5.09 0.43 9.18
N LEU A 58 3.98 -0.26 8.92
CA LEU A 58 3.34 -1.25 9.79
C LEU A 58 2.87 -0.65 11.15
N PRO A 59 1.99 -1.34 11.90
CA PRO A 59 1.18 -2.48 11.49
C PRO A 59 0.19 -2.09 10.39
N ARG A 60 -0.07 -3.02 9.45
CA ARG A 60 -1.17 -2.89 8.49
C ARG A 60 -2.46 -3.47 9.06
N VAL A 61 -3.61 -2.98 8.60
CA VAL A 61 -4.93 -3.53 8.96
C VAL A 61 -5.57 -4.20 7.74
N ASP A 62 -6.07 -3.40 6.81
CA ASP A 62 -6.83 -3.87 5.63
C ASP A 62 -6.40 -3.15 4.34
N GLU A 63 -5.53 -2.14 4.45
CA GLU A 63 -5.03 -1.31 3.34
C GLU A 63 -4.14 -2.07 2.35
N ILE A 64 -3.59 -3.22 2.74
CA ILE A 64 -2.82 -4.12 1.86
C ILE A 64 -3.33 -5.55 2.11
N THR A 65 -3.91 -6.19 1.10
CA THR A 65 -4.38 -7.57 1.22
C THR A 65 -3.23 -8.56 1.27
N THR A 66 -3.45 -9.72 1.90
CA THR A 66 -2.42 -10.74 2.14
C THR A 66 -1.91 -11.45 0.89
N ASP A 67 -2.61 -11.35 -0.24
CA ASP A 67 -2.16 -11.85 -1.53
C ASP A 67 -0.98 -11.03 -2.09
N VAL A 68 -0.87 -9.75 -1.72
CA VAL A 68 0.25 -8.87 -2.06
C VAL A 68 1.57 -9.42 -1.51
N ASP A 69 1.54 -10.06 -0.35
CA ASP A 69 2.72 -10.66 0.32
C ASP A 69 3.46 -11.67 -0.58
N LYS A 70 2.72 -12.32 -1.47
CA LYS A 70 3.25 -13.33 -2.39
C LYS A 70 3.84 -12.74 -3.67
N THR A 71 3.68 -11.42 -3.86
CA THR A 71 4.20 -10.72 -5.04
C THR A 71 5.66 -10.31 -4.84
N PRO A 72 6.47 -10.21 -5.90
CA PRO A 72 7.85 -9.70 -5.81
C PRO A 72 7.93 -8.21 -5.42
N HIS A 73 6.79 -7.51 -5.37
CA HIS A 73 6.69 -6.10 -5.03
C HIS A 73 6.60 -5.84 -3.52
N ALA A 74 6.18 -6.82 -2.72
CA ALA A 74 6.08 -6.66 -1.27
C ALA A 74 7.48 -6.47 -0.63
N TYR A 75 7.71 -5.32 0.00
CA TYR A 75 9.00 -4.99 0.63
C TYR A 75 8.88 -4.49 2.08
N TYR A 76 7.68 -4.36 2.62
CA TYR A 76 7.44 -3.83 3.97
C TYR A 76 7.99 -4.73 5.10
N PHE A 77 8.17 -6.04 4.88
CA PHE A 77 8.84 -6.90 5.85
C PHE A 77 10.36 -6.65 5.88
N GLN A 78 10.98 -6.55 4.72
CA GLN A 78 12.40 -6.20 4.57
C GLN A 78 12.65 -4.79 5.09
N GLN A 79 11.74 -3.85 4.83
CA GLN A 79 11.78 -2.50 5.41
C GLN A 79 11.81 -2.54 6.95
N ALA A 80 10.93 -3.33 7.59
CA ALA A 80 10.92 -3.47 9.04
C ALA A 80 12.23 -4.08 9.56
N GLN A 81 12.78 -5.09 8.86
CA GLN A 81 14.08 -5.67 9.18
C GLN A 81 15.22 -4.66 9.04
N ASN A 82 15.18 -3.81 8.01
CA ASN A 82 16.18 -2.75 7.79
C ASN A 82 16.19 -1.74 8.94
N GLY A 83 15.06 -1.53 9.63
CA GLY A 83 14.98 -0.69 10.82
C GLY A 83 15.82 -1.18 12.02
N VAL A 84 16.30 -2.43 12.01
CA VAL A 84 17.24 -2.96 13.03
C VAL A 84 18.68 -2.50 12.78
N TYR A 85 19.04 -2.20 11.54
CA TYR A 85 20.42 -1.86 11.14
C TYR A 85 20.66 -0.36 10.97
N ALA A 86 19.59 0.44 10.91
CA ALA A 86 19.65 1.89 10.75
C ALA A 86 19.97 2.58 12.08
#